data_AF-A0AAP0X598-F1
#
_entry.id   AF-A0AAP0X598-F1
#
_cell.length_a   1.000
_cell.length_b   1.000
_cell.length_c   1.000
_cell.angle_alpha   90.00
_cell.angle_beta   90.00
_cell.angle_gamma   90.00
#
_symmetry.space_group_name_H-M   'P 1'
#
loop_
_entity.id
_entity.type
_entity.pdbx_description
1 polymer ?
#
loop_
_entity_poly.entity_id
_entity_poly.type
_entity_poly.pdbx_seq_one_letter_code
_entity_poly.pdbx_strand_id
1 'polypeptide(L)'
;MEEVQQLISELNEILAHDVVDEAGMWKRKLRNQSQQLFEFLPQAIQEQLMLERDPHGNVQVAKIETEKMLIQMVETELEKRRGEGLFNGQFKGQSHFFGYEGRCGLPTNFDANYCYALGFAAGALLHSGKTGLISSVGNLDAPIEEWTVGGTALTSLMDVERRHASQYTNQILYANFEISGAPFKKFASMRDDLALNNRYVSPGPIQFVGPAANDISHTLMLELGAQA
;
A
#
# COMPACT_ATOMS: atom_id res chain seq x y z
N MET A 1 9.74 -3.90 6.45
CA MET A 1 10.58 -4.33 7.58
C MET A 1 11.02 -5.74 7.28
N GLU A 2 12.31 -5.95 7.07
CA GLU A 2 12.86 -7.25 6.65
C GLU A 2 12.57 -8.32 7.70
N GLU A 3 12.59 -7.95 8.99
CA GLU A 3 12.33 -8.84 10.11
C GLU A 3 10.89 -9.37 10.11
N VAL A 4 9.92 -8.50 9.79
CA VAL A 4 8.50 -8.88 9.68
C VAL A 4 8.28 -9.77 8.46
N GLN A 5 8.93 -9.47 7.33
CA GLN A 5 8.84 -10.31 6.12
C GLN A 5 9.42 -11.69 6.37
N GLN A 6 10.55 -11.78 7.07
CA GLN A 6 11.16 -13.04 7.44
C GLN A 6 10.25 -13.83 8.39
N LEU A 7 9.69 -13.19 9.41
CA LEU A 7 8.71 -13.81 10.30
C LEU A 7 7.51 -14.35 9.50
N ILE A 8 6.93 -13.55 8.59
CA ILE A 8 5.81 -13.98 7.74
C ILE A 8 6.19 -15.19 6.88
N SER A 9 7.38 -15.19 6.29
CA SER A 9 7.87 -16.32 5.47
C SER A 9 7.98 -17.60 6.29
N GLU A 10 8.59 -17.53 7.49
CA GLU A 10 8.70 -18.67 8.40
C GLU A 10 7.31 -19.18 8.85
N LEU A 11 6.39 -18.26 9.17
CA LEU A 11 5.01 -18.61 9.51
C LEU A 11 4.27 -19.28 8.34
N ASN A 12 4.50 -18.84 7.11
CA ASN A 12 3.88 -19.44 5.93
C ASN A 12 4.31 -20.89 5.74
N GLU A 13 5.60 -21.19 5.92
CA GLU A 13 6.13 -22.56 5.83
C GLU A 13 5.54 -23.46 6.92
N ILE A 14 5.47 -22.97 8.15
CA ILE A 14 4.89 -23.71 9.28
C ILE A 14 3.39 -23.98 9.03
N LEU A 15 2.62 -22.96 8.64
CA LEU A 15 1.18 -23.11 8.40
C LEU A 15 0.85 -24.00 7.20
N ALA A 16 1.74 -24.07 6.21
CA ALA A 16 1.54 -24.91 5.03
C ALA A 16 1.85 -26.39 5.28
N HIS A 17 2.75 -26.72 6.22
CA HIS A 17 3.33 -28.06 6.33
C HIS A 17 3.24 -28.70 7.72
N ASP A 18 2.94 -27.93 8.75
CA ASP A 18 2.91 -28.39 10.13
C ASP A 18 1.54 -28.21 10.81
N VAL A 19 1.33 -28.99 11.88
CA VAL A 19 0.21 -28.78 12.80
C VAL A 19 0.62 -27.72 13.82
N VAL A 20 -0.12 -26.61 13.87
CA VAL A 20 0.01 -25.59 14.91
C VAL A 20 -0.63 -26.13 16.18
N ASP A 21 0.19 -26.48 17.17
CA ASP A 21 -0.29 -26.98 18.45
C ASP A 21 -0.74 -25.83 19.37
N GLU A 22 -1.82 -26.07 20.14
CA GLU A 22 -2.34 -25.10 21.12
C GLU A 22 -1.32 -24.77 22.23
N ALA A 23 -0.38 -25.69 22.52
CA ALA A 23 0.66 -25.48 23.51
C ALA A 23 1.81 -24.56 23.04
N GLY A 24 1.79 -24.13 21.78
CA GLY A 24 2.76 -23.18 21.22
C GLY A 24 4.16 -23.75 20.95
N MET A 25 4.33 -25.08 20.91
CA MET A 25 5.61 -25.73 20.63
C MET A 25 6.13 -25.42 19.24
N TRP A 26 5.25 -25.17 18.28
CA TRP A 26 5.58 -24.70 16.93
C TRP A 26 6.46 -23.44 16.92
N LYS A 27 6.36 -22.57 17.94
CA LYS A 27 7.19 -21.35 18.05
C LYS A 27 8.69 -21.66 18.07
N ARG A 28 9.10 -22.85 18.56
CA ARG A 28 10.50 -23.29 18.59
C ARG A 28 11.08 -23.57 17.20
N LYS A 29 10.22 -23.67 16.17
CA LYS A 29 10.65 -23.82 14.77
C LYS A 29 11.01 -22.48 14.13
N LEU A 30 10.58 -21.37 14.72
CA LEU A 30 11.01 -20.03 14.31
C LEU A 30 12.47 -19.81 14.66
N ARG A 31 13.16 -18.99 13.87
CA ARG A 31 14.48 -18.49 14.26
C ARG A 31 14.34 -17.62 15.50
N ASN A 32 15.40 -17.55 16.31
CA ASN A 32 15.39 -16.81 17.57
C ASN A 32 14.89 -15.36 17.42
N GLN A 33 15.38 -14.64 16.40
CA GLN A 33 14.92 -13.27 16.10
C GLN A 33 13.42 -13.21 15.73
N SER A 34 12.95 -14.12 14.88
CA SER A 34 11.55 -14.22 14.47
C SER A 34 10.65 -14.56 15.66
N GLN A 35 11.08 -15.47 16.54
CA GLN A 35 10.36 -15.81 17.77
C GLN A 35 10.27 -14.62 18.72
N GLN A 36 11.38 -13.92 18.97
CA GLN A 36 11.39 -12.72 19.81
C GLN A 36 10.48 -11.63 19.26
N LEU A 37 10.52 -11.40 17.93
CA LEU A 37 9.64 -10.46 17.27
C LEU A 37 8.17 -10.88 17.45
N PHE A 38 7.86 -12.16 17.20
CA PHE A 38 6.49 -12.68 17.35
C PHE A 38 5.97 -12.50 18.78
N GLU A 39 6.79 -12.79 19.80
CA GLU A 39 6.44 -12.62 21.21
C GLU A 39 6.32 -11.16 21.63
N PHE A 40 7.06 -10.26 20.98
CA PHE A 40 6.99 -8.81 21.21
C PHE A 40 5.69 -8.18 20.65
N LEU A 41 5.13 -8.75 19.58
CA LEU A 41 3.90 -8.24 18.98
C LEU A 41 2.70 -8.42 19.94
N PRO A 42 1.71 -7.50 19.92
CA PRO A 42 0.48 -7.69 20.67
C PRO A 42 -0.24 -8.99 20.31
N GLN A 43 -0.92 -9.61 21.29
CA GLN A 43 -1.58 -10.91 21.11
C GLN A 43 -2.57 -10.91 19.93
N ALA A 44 -3.36 -9.85 19.76
CA ALA A 44 -4.30 -9.73 18.63
C ALA A 44 -3.59 -9.81 17.26
N ILE A 45 -2.37 -9.26 17.15
CA ILE A 45 -1.58 -9.30 15.92
C ILE A 45 -0.96 -10.68 15.71
N GLN A 46 -0.50 -11.32 16.79
CA GLN A 46 -0.03 -12.71 16.74
C GLN A 46 -1.13 -13.62 16.17
N GLU A 47 -2.37 -13.49 16.66
CA GLU A 47 -3.53 -14.24 16.16
C GLU A 47 -3.85 -13.92 14.70
N GLN A 48 -3.81 -12.64 14.30
CA GLN A 48 -4.03 -12.21 12.92
C GLN A 48 -2.98 -12.74 11.94
N LEU A 49 -1.71 -12.82 12.33
CA LEU A 49 -0.63 -13.40 11.52
C LEU A 49 -0.78 -14.92 11.31
N MET A 50 -1.52 -15.58 12.19
CA MET A 50 -1.80 -17.02 12.15
C MET A 50 -3.09 -17.37 11.38
N LEU A 51 -3.83 -16.38 10.87
CA LEU A 51 -5.03 -16.61 10.06
C LEU A 51 -4.72 -17.36 8.76
N GLU A 52 -5.75 -18.02 8.21
CA GLU A 52 -5.67 -18.70 6.93
C GLU A 52 -5.16 -17.76 5.82
N ARG A 53 -4.31 -18.30 4.95
CA ARG A 53 -3.77 -17.59 3.79
C ARG A 53 -4.83 -17.43 2.70
N ASP A 54 -4.64 -16.44 1.84
CA ASP A 54 -5.47 -16.28 0.65
C ASP A 54 -5.23 -17.44 -0.35
N PRO A 55 -6.03 -17.56 -1.43
CA PRO A 55 -5.84 -18.62 -2.44
C PRO A 55 -4.48 -18.62 -3.14
N HIS A 56 -3.69 -17.56 -2.97
CA HIS A 56 -2.34 -17.40 -3.53
C HIS A 56 -1.24 -17.66 -2.50
N GLY A 57 -1.58 -18.05 -1.26
CA GLY A 57 -0.64 -18.34 -0.19
C GLY A 57 -0.17 -17.11 0.60
N ASN A 58 -0.76 -15.93 0.37
CA ASN A 58 -0.35 -14.69 1.03
C ASN A 58 -1.10 -14.47 2.35
N VAL A 59 -0.44 -13.77 3.26
CA VAL A 59 -1.09 -13.24 4.48
C VAL A 59 -2.16 -12.23 4.06
N GLN A 60 -3.32 -12.30 4.70
CA GLN A 60 -4.40 -11.33 4.46
C GLN A 60 -4.08 -10.02 5.18
N VAL A 61 -3.14 -9.23 4.65
CA VAL A 61 -2.63 -7.99 5.27
C VAL A 61 -3.75 -6.98 5.56
N ALA A 62 -4.79 -6.94 4.73
CA ALA A 62 -5.98 -6.10 4.96
C ALA A 62 -6.77 -6.45 6.24
N LYS A 63 -6.56 -7.64 6.82
CA LYS A 63 -7.14 -8.06 8.10
C LYS A 63 -6.21 -7.78 9.29
N ILE A 64 -4.98 -7.32 9.05
CA ILE A 64 -4.03 -6.98 10.10
C ILE A 64 -4.30 -5.54 10.54
N GLU A 65 -4.75 -5.39 11.78
CA GLU A 65 -5.09 -4.10 12.39
C GLU A 65 -3.80 -3.38 12.86
N THR A 66 -2.94 -3.04 11.90
CA THR A 66 -1.62 -2.45 12.11
C THR A 66 -1.72 -1.13 12.88
N GLU A 67 -2.76 -0.35 12.66
CA GLU A 67 -3.02 0.89 13.38
C GLU A 67 -3.29 0.65 14.87
N LYS A 68 -4.03 -0.41 15.23
CA LYS A 68 -4.25 -0.78 16.64
C LYS A 68 -2.98 -1.32 17.28
N MET A 69 -2.18 -2.08 16.53
CA MET A 69 -0.85 -2.51 16.97
C MET A 69 0.01 -1.30 17.37
N LEU A 70 0.12 -0.30 16.50
CA LEU A 70 0.93 0.90 16.76
C LEU A 70 0.41 1.68 17.98
N ILE A 71 -0.91 1.82 18.12
CA ILE A 71 -1.53 2.46 19.28
C ILE A 71 -1.14 1.73 20.57
N GLN A 72 -1.29 0.41 20.63
CA GLN A 72 -0.99 -0.39 21.81
C GLN A 72 0.51 -0.38 22.16
N MET A 73 1.38 -0.38 21.16
CA MET A 73 2.82 -0.27 21.36
C MET A 73 3.21 1.10 21.94
N VAL A 74 2.60 2.18 21.43
CA VAL A 74 2.80 3.54 21.97
C VAL A 74 2.26 3.65 23.39
N GLU A 75 1.08 3.09 23.69
CA GLU A 75 0.51 3.06 25.05
C GLU A 75 1.45 2.37 26.04
N THR A 76 1.99 1.21 25.65
CA THR A 76 2.92 0.43 26.48
C THR A 76 4.21 1.22 26.78
N GLU A 77 4.79 1.86 25.76
CA GLU A 77 6.00 2.67 25.91
C GLU A 77 5.75 3.94 26.75
N LEU A 78 4.60 4.61 26.56
CA LEU A 78 4.24 5.79 27.34
C LEU A 78 3.94 5.47 28.81
N GLU A 79 3.38 4.30 29.10
CA GLU A 79 3.15 3.87 30.48
C GLU A 79 4.47 3.55 31.20
N LYS A 80 5.42 2.91 30.51
CA LYS A 80 6.77 2.73 31.01
C LYS A 80 7.41 4.08 31.36
N ARG A 81 7.37 5.05 30.44
CA ARG A 81 7.91 6.41 30.67
C ARG A 81 7.19 7.15 31.80
N ARG A 82 5.90 6.89 32.02
CA ARG A 82 5.15 7.43 33.15
C ARG A 82 5.69 6.88 34.48
N GLY A 83 5.95 5.57 34.55
CA GLY A 83 6.60 4.94 35.70
C GLY A 83 7.99 5.50 36.01
N GLU A 84 8.73 5.91 34.98
CA GLU A 84 10.05 6.56 35.09
C GLU A 84 9.98 8.08 35.37
N GLY A 85 8.77 8.67 35.38
CA GLY A 85 8.58 10.12 35.55
C GLY A 85 8.96 10.97 34.32
N LEU A 86 9.18 10.35 33.15
CA LEU A 86 9.56 11.00 31.90
C LEU A 86 8.36 11.44 31.04
N PHE A 87 7.14 11.02 31.40
CA PHE A 87 5.92 11.39 30.69
C PHE A 87 4.77 11.70 31.66
N ASN A 88 4.23 12.92 31.58
CA ASN A 88 3.11 13.39 32.39
C ASN A 88 1.82 13.64 31.58
N GLY A 89 1.86 13.39 30.26
CA GLY A 89 0.72 13.60 29.37
C GLY A 89 -0.34 12.52 29.43
N GLN A 90 -1.45 12.76 28.72
CA GLN A 90 -2.48 11.76 28.43
C GLN A 90 -2.42 11.39 26.95
N PHE A 91 -2.36 10.10 26.67
CA PHE A 91 -2.49 9.55 25.32
C PHE A 91 -3.81 8.80 25.21
N LYS A 92 -4.52 9.02 24.11
CA LYS A 92 -5.80 8.36 23.78
C LYS A 92 -5.78 8.06 22.29
N GLY A 93 -5.37 6.85 21.93
CA GLY A 93 -5.37 6.41 20.54
C GLY A 93 -6.79 6.29 19.99
N GLN A 94 -6.99 6.74 18.76
CA GLN A 94 -8.19 6.44 17.97
C GLN A 94 -7.74 5.86 16.63
N SER A 95 -8.24 4.68 16.32
CA SER A 95 -7.95 4.00 15.06
C SER A 95 -9.04 4.31 14.04
N HIS A 96 -8.61 4.49 12.80
CA HIS A 96 -9.47 4.62 11.63
C HIS A 96 -8.90 3.73 10.53
N PHE A 97 -9.77 3.06 9.78
CA PHE A 97 -9.39 2.24 8.65
C PHE A 97 -10.28 2.61 7.46
N PHE A 98 -9.75 3.43 6.56
CA PHE A 98 -10.43 3.88 5.37
C PHE A 98 -9.96 3.08 4.16
N GLY A 99 -10.88 2.43 3.45
CA GLY A 99 -10.56 1.61 2.29
C GLY A 99 -11.77 1.29 1.43
N TYR A 100 -12.69 0.45 1.94
CA TYR A 100 -13.83 -0.05 1.17
C TYR A 100 -14.74 1.08 0.65
N GLU A 101 -14.98 2.09 1.48
CA GLU A 101 -15.80 3.26 1.16
C GLU A 101 -15.24 4.08 -0.01
N GLY A 102 -13.92 4.02 -0.26
CA GLY A 102 -13.28 4.74 -1.36
C GLY A 102 -13.32 4.01 -2.70
N ARG A 103 -13.60 2.70 -2.72
CA ARG A 103 -13.47 1.86 -3.94
C ARG A 103 -14.67 1.93 -4.88
N CYS A 104 -15.84 2.30 -4.36
CA CYS A 104 -17.10 2.37 -5.11
C CYS A 104 -17.72 3.78 -5.07
N GLY A 105 -16.89 4.80 -4.86
CA GLY A 105 -17.31 6.20 -4.94
C GLY A 105 -17.51 6.66 -6.38
N LEU A 106 -18.06 7.87 -6.55
CA LEU A 106 -18.09 8.51 -7.86
C LEU A 106 -16.64 8.83 -8.29
N PRO A 107 -16.24 8.50 -9.54
CA PRO A 107 -14.90 8.83 -10.03
C PRO A 107 -14.73 10.34 -10.13
N THR A 108 -13.50 10.84 -9.95
CA THR A 108 -13.19 12.24 -10.25
C THR A 108 -13.38 12.54 -11.75
N ASN A 109 -13.43 13.81 -12.16
CA ASN A 109 -13.43 14.14 -13.59
C ASN A 109 -12.17 13.57 -14.27
N PHE A 110 -11.01 13.59 -13.60
CA PHE A 110 -9.80 12.97 -14.11
C PHE A 110 -10.00 11.47 -14.40
N ASP A 111 -10.45 10.70 -13.40
CA ASP A 111 -10.65 9.25 -13.54
C ASP A 111 -11.72 8.91 -14.58
N ALA A 112 -12.80 9.70 -14.65
CA ALA A 112 -13.86 9.51 -15.63
C ALA A 112 -13.33 9.67 -17.07
N ASN A 113 -12.58 10.75 -17.33
CA ASN A 113 -11.98 10.99 -18.64
C ASN A 113 -10.88 9.97 -18.96
N TYR A 114 -10.02 9.64 -17.99
CA TYR A 114 -8.93 8.69 -18.14
C TYR A 114 -9.45 7.28 -18.47
N CYS A 115 -10.45 6.80 -17.72
CA CYS A 115 -11.06 5.49 -17.96
C CYS A 115 -11.82 5.46 -19.29
N TYR A 116 -12.50 6.54 -19.67
CA TYR A 116 -13.15 6.64 -20.98
C TYR A 116 -12.13 6.57 -22.13
N ALA A 117 -11.03 7.33 -22.04
CA ALA A 117 -9.96 7.33 -23.03
C ALA A 117 -9.29 5.95 -23.14
N LEU A 118 -9.04 5.26 -22.02
CA LEU A 118 -8.51 3.90 -22.01
C LEU A 118 -9.42 2.92 -22.75
N GLY A 119 -10.74 2.98 -22.50
CA GLY A 119 -11.72 2.13 -23.17
C GLY A 119 -11.81 2.40 -24.67
N PHE A 120 -11.82 3.68 -25.06
CA PHE A 120 -11.84 4.09 -26.45
C PHE A 120 -10.58 3.62 -27.20
N ALA A 121 -9.40 3.81 -26.59
CA ALA A 121 -8.12 3.36 -27.13
C ALA A 121 -8.06 1.84 -27.28
N ALA A 122 -8.57 1.08 -26.32
CA ALA A 122 -8.68 -0.38 -26.43
C ALA A 122 -9.54 -0.80 -27.63
N GLY A 123 -10.68 -0.13 -27.84
CA GLY A 123 -11.54 -0.33 -29.02
C GLY A 123 -10.82 -0.03 -30.34
N ALA A 124 -10.07 1.06 -30.41
CA ALA A 124 -9.28 1.43 -31.59
C ALA A 124 -8.15 0.43 -31.89
N LEU A 125 -7.45 -0.05 -30.85
CA LEU A 125 -6.41 -1.08 -30.96
C LEU A 125 -7.00 -2.39 -31.49
N LEU A 126 -8.15 -2.81 -30.95
CA LEU A 126 -8.85 -4.02 -31.40
C LEU A 126 -9.31 -3.89 -32.86
N HIS A 127 -9.91 -2.75 -33.22
CA HIS A 127 -10.32 -2.46 -34.61
C HIS A 127 -9.14 -2.52 -35.58
N SER A 128 -7.95 -2.11 -35.12
CA SER A 128 -6.70 -2.15 -35.88
C SER A 128 -6.01 -3.54 -35.87
N GLY A 129 -6.66 -4.57 -35.35
CA GLY A 129 -6.16 -5.95 -35.31
C GLY A 129 -4.97 -6.18 -34.36
N LYS A 130 -4.80 -5.32 -33.34
CA LYS A 130 -3.73 -5.46 -32.35
C LYS A 130 -4.14 -6.39 -31.20
N THR A 131 -3.17 -7.10 -30.62
CA THR A 131 -3.36 -8.00 -29.46
C THR A 131 -2.14 -7.97 -28.54
N GLY A 132 -2.28 -8.42 -27.29
CA GLY A 132 -1.19 -8.45 -26.30
C GLY A 132 -0.72 -7.08 -25.82
N LEU A 133 -1.55 -6.04 -25.98
CA LEU A 133 -1.27 -4.67 -25.56
C LEU A 133 -2.15 -4.28 -24.37
N ILE A 134 -1.59 -3.50 -23.45
CA ILE A 134 -2.33 -2.75 -22.44
C ILE A 134 -2.64 -1.37 -23.02
N SER A 135 -3.91 -0.96 -22.99
CA SER A 135 -4.31 0.40 -23.38
C SER A 135 -3.61 1.42 -22.48
N SER A 136 -3.05 2.47 -23.07
CA SER A 136 -2.26 3.47 -22.34
C SER A 136 -2.66 4.88 -22.75
N VAL A 137 -2.74 5.79 -21.78
CA VAL A 137 -2.92 7.23 -21.99
C VAL A 137 -1.74 7.97 -21.36
N GLY A 138 -1.20 8.97 -22.07
CA GLY A 138 -0.07 9.79 -21.64
C GLY A 138 -0.39 11.28 -21.76
N ASN A 139 0.56 12.12 -21.32
CA ASN A 139 0.41 13.58 -21.24
C ASN A 139 -0.71 14.01 -20.26
N LEU A 140 -0.77 13.36 -19.09
CA LEU A 140 -1.90 13.42 -18.15
C LEU A 140 -1.98 14.72 -17.32
N ASP A 141 -0.97 15.58 -17.37
CA ASP A 141 -0.97 16.94 -16.81
C ASP A 141 -1.48 18.00 -17.81
N ALA A 142 -1.56 17.67 -19.09
CA ALA A 142 -2.08 18.56 -20.12
C ALA A 142 -3.62 18.54 -20.16
N PRO A 143 -4.26 19.53 -20.83
CA PRO A 143 -5.69 19.47 -21.15
C PRO A 143 -6.06 18.14 -21.82
N ILE A 144 -7.29 17.67 -21.57
CA ILE A 144 -7.76 16.35 -22.02
C ILE A 144 -7.64 16.19 -23.54
N GLU A 145 -7.83 17.27 -24.30
CA GLU A 145 -7.71 17.29 -25.75
C GLU A 145 -6.28 17.01 -26.26
N GLU A 146 -5.27 17.18 -25.39
CA GLU A 146 -3.86 16.96 -25.69
C GLU A 146 -3.35 15.61 -25.16
N TRP A 147 -4.22 14.80 -24.56
CA TRP A 147 -3.86 13.47 -24.10
C TRP A 147 -3.53 12.55 -25.27
N THR A 148 -2.45 11.79 -25.13
CA THR A 148 -2.04 10.81 -26.15
C THR A 148 -2.55 9.42 -25.77
N VAL A 149 -3.16 8.71 -26.72
CA VAL A 149 -3.64 7.33 -26.51
C VAL A 149 -2.84 6.31 -27.32
N GLY A 150 -2.63 5.12 -26.78
CA GLY A 150 -1.85 4.07 -27.43
C GLY A 150 -1.97 2.70 -26.77
N GLY A 151 -1.03 1.81 -27.09
CA GLY A 151 -0.94 0.48 -26.48
C GLY A 151 0.50 0.14 -26.12
N THR A 152 0.70 -0.27 -24.87
CA THR A 152 2.00 -0.74 -24.35
C THR A 152 2.03 -2.27 -24.39
N ALA A 153 3.12 -2.86 -24.89
CA ALA A 153 3.22 -4.32 -24.96
C ALA A 153 3.21 -4.94 -23.55
N LEU A 154 2.29 -5.87 -23.29
CA LEU A 154 2.15 -6.52 -21.97
C LEU A 154 3.47 -7.14 -21.50
N THR A 155 4.21 -7.76 -22.42
CA THR A 155 5.48 -8.42 -22.13
C THR A 155 6.59 -7.46 -21.70
N SER A 156 6.49 -6.17 -22.04
CA SER A 156 7.48 -5.16 -21.61
C SER A 156 7.37 -4.82 -20.12
N LEU A 157 6.27 -5.20 -19.47
CA LEU A 157 6.00 -4.97 -18.05
C LEU A 157 6.18 -6.24 -17.21
N MET A 158 6.51 -7.37 -17.85
CA MET A 158 6.62 -8.67 -17.19
C MET A 158 8.05 -9.00 -16.78
N ASP A 159 8.18 -9.70 -15.66
CA ASP A 159 9.40 -10.36 -15.21
C ASP A 159 9.11 -11.81 -14.78
N VAL A 160 10.15 -12.62 -14.66
CA VAL A 160 10.08 -14.03 -14.27
C VAL A 160 10.27 -14.15 -12.76
N GLU A 161 9.19 -14.44 -12.03
CA GLU A 161 9.26 -14.72 -10.61
C GLU A 161 9.22 -16.22 -10.32
N ARG A 162 10.05 -16.66 -9.35
CA ARG A 162 10.01 -18.02 -8.82
C ARG A 162 9.01 -18.09 -7.66
N ARG A 163 7.92 -18.85 -7.84
CA ARG A 163 7.01 -19.24 -6.76
C ARG A 163 7.29 -20.67 -6.31
N HIS A 164 6.96 -20.97 -5.04
CA HIS A 164 7.09 -22.26 -4.34
C HIS A 164 7.99 -23.31 -5.00
N ALA A 165 9.16 -23.52 -4.40
CA ALA A 165 10.06 -24.67 -4.59
C ALA A 165 10.47 -25.09 -6.03
N SER A 166 9.90 -24.59 -7.14
CA SER A 166 10.28 -24.95 -8.53
C SER A 166 9.54 -24.21 -9.66
N GLN A 167 8.46 -23.46 -9.41
CA GLN A 167 7.61 -22.93 -10.50
C GLN A 167 8.00 -21.50 -10.88
N TYR A 168 8.33 -21.29 -12.16
CA TYR A 168 8.56 -19.96 -12.73
C TYR A 168 7.28 -19.46 -13.38
N THR A 169 6.86 -18.25 -13.01
CA THR A 169 5.66 -17.61 -13.56
C THR A 169 6.00 -16.20 -14.02
N ASN A 170 5.53 -15.82 -15.21
CA ASN A 170 5.63 -14.44 -15.68
C ASN A 170 4.60 -13.58 -14.95
N GLN A 171 5.05 -12.50 -14.33
CA GLN A 171 4.19 -11.58 -13.60
C GLN A 171 4.53 -10.14 -13.97
N ILE A 172 3.51 -9.28 -13.98
CA ILE A 172 3.73 -7.83 -14.10
C ILE A 172 4.41 -7.37 -12.81
N LEU A 173 5.53 -6.66 -12.95
CA LEU A 173 6.23 -6.09 -11.80
C LEU A 173 5.36 -5.04 -11.12
N TYR A 174 5.25 -5.14 -9.79
CA TYR A 174 4.64 -4.07 -9.00
C TYR A 174 5.57 -2.85 -8.99
N ALA A 175 5.10 -1.73 -9.53
CA ALA A 175 5.79 -0.45 -9.39
C ALA A 175 5.67 0.02 -7.93
N ASN A 176 6.74 -0.20 -7.16
CA ASN A 176 6.82 0.25 -5.78
C ASN A 176 7.15 1.74 -5.69
N PHE A 177 6.81 2.33 -4.55
CA PHE A 177 7.11 3.72 -4.26
C PHE A 177 8.63 4.02 -4.33
N GLU A 178 8.99 5.07 -5.08
CA GLU A 178 10.39 5.45 -5.27
C GLU A 178 10.85 6.51 -4.25
N ILE A 179 11.75 6.12 -3.35
CA ILE A 179 12.32 7.00 -2.31
C ILE A 179 13.16 8.14 -2.92
N SER A 180 13.76 7.93 -4.09
CA SER A 180 14.45 8.98 -4.86
C SER A 180 13.53 9.88 -5.67
N GLY A 181 12.24 9.53 -5.77
CA GLY A 181 11.25 10.25 -6.58
C GLY A 181 10.89 11.64 -6.02
N ALA A 182 10.38 12.51 -6.90
CA ALA A 182 9.95 13.86 -6.54
C ALA A 182 8.86 13.88 -5.44
N PRO A 183 7.83 13.00 -5.45
CA PRO A 183 6.83 12.94 -4.38
C PRO A 183 7.45 12.69 -3.00
N PHE A 184 8.36 11.71 -2.86
CA PHE A 184 9.00 11.44 -1.58
C PHE A 184 9.88 12.60 -1.13
N LYS A 185 10.69 13.15 -2.04
CA LYS A 185 11.58 14.28 -1.72
C LYS A 185 10.79 15.48 -1.19
N LYS A 186 9.62 15.78 -1.78
CA LYS A 186 8.72 16.83 -1.28
C LYS A 186 8.25 16.51 0.15
N PHE A 187 7.74 15.30 0.40
CA PHE A 187 7.36 14.89 1.76
C PHE A 187 8.53 14.98 2.75
N ALA A 188 9.69 14.42 2.40
CA ALA A 188 10.89 14.40 3.24
C ALA A 188 11.38 15.81 3.60
N SER A 189 11.23 16.78 2.69
CA SER A 189 11.61 18.18 2.96
C SER A 189 10.73 18.88 4.00
N MET A 190 9.52 18.36 4.26
CA MET A 190 8.55 18.98 5.16
C MET A 190 8.27 18.15 6.42
N ARG A 191 8.53 16.83 6.40
CA ARG A 191 8.07 15.90 7.45
C ARG A 191 8.49 16.28 8.88
N ASP A 192 9.65 16.90 9.05
CA ASP A 192 10.15 17.29 10.38
C ASP A 192 9.36 18.51 10.93
N ASP A 193 9.00 19.47 10.07
CA ASP A 193 8.09 20.57 10.43
C ASP A 193 6.68 20.04 10.71
N LEU A 194 6.18 19.16 9.83
CA LEU A 194 4.86 18.55 9.97
C LEU A 194 4.72 17.72 11.26
N ALA A 195 5.80 17.11 11.74
CA ALA A 195 5.80 16.30 12.97
C ALA A 195 5.68 17.14 14.24
N LEU A 196 6.17 18.38 14.23
CA LEU A 196 6.24 19.24 15.41
C LEU A 196 5.19 20.36 15.42
N ASN A 197 4.69 20.75 14.25
CA ASN A 197 3.80 21.90 14.07
C ASN A 197 2.44 21.50 13.48
N ASN A 198 1.40 22.24 13.86
CA ASN A 198 0.04 22.04 13.34
C ASN A 198 -0.09 22.61 11.92
N ARG A 199 0.28 21.82 10.91
CA ARG A 199 0.26 22.17 9.47
C ARG A 199 -0.80 21.40 8.69
N TYR A 200 -1.98 21.21 9.28
CA TYR A 200 -3.04 20.43 8.65
C TYR A 200 -3.59 21.11 7.40
N VAL A 201 -3.84 20.32 6.37
CA VAL A 201 -4.59 20.71 5.18
C VAL A 201 -5.95 20.01 5.24
N SER A 202 -7.02 20.77 4.99
CA SER A 202 -8.39 20.24 5.00
C SER A 202 -8.94 20.24 3.57
N PRO A 203 -8.66 19.21 2.76
CA PRO A 203 -9.24 19.10 1.43
C PRO A 203 -10.77 18.98 1.53
N GLY A 204 -11.47 19.61 0.58
CA GLY A 204 -12.92 19.48 0.47
C GLY A 204 -13.33 18.16 -0.20
N PRO A 205 -14.64 17.88 -0.28
CA PRO A 205 -15.17 16.78 -1.09
C PRO A 205 -14.83 16.96 -2.57
N ILE A 206 -14.81 15.86 -3.33
CA ILE A 206 -14.69 15.87 -4.80
C ILE A 206 -15.71 16.85 -5.38
N GLN A 207 -15.23 17.77 -6.22
CA GLN A 207 -16.07 18.69 -6.99
C GLN A 207 -16.12 18.22 -8.44
N PHE A 208 -17.29 18.34 -9.08
CA PHE A 208 -17.47 18.02 -10.50
C PHE A 208 -17.56 19.27 -11.38
N VAL A 209 -17.71 20.44 -10.73
CA VAL A 209 -17.81 21.76 -11.37
C VAL A 209 -16.99 22.76 -10.58
N GLY A 210 -16.55 23.82 -11.26
CA GLY A 210 -15.76 24.88 -10.65
C GLY A 210 -14.24 24.64 -10.70
N PRO A 211 -13.45 25.51 -10.05
CA PRO A 211 -12.01 25.58 -10.25
C PRO A 211 -11.23 24.30 -9.89
N ALA A 212 -11.67 23.58 -8.85
CA ALA A 212 -11.00 22.38 -8.33
C ALA A 212 -11.50 21.07 -8.96
N ALA A 213 -12.42 21.13 -9.92
CA ALA A 213 -13.09 19.94 -10.45
C ALA A 213 -12.17 19.02 -11.25
N ASN A 214 -11.08 19.57 -11.77
CA ASN A 214 -10.11 18.86 -12.61
C ASN A 214 -8.73 18.78 -11.95
N ASP A 215 -8.66 18.97 -10.64
CA ASP A 215 -7.41 18.81 -9.89
C ASP A 215 -6.93 17.35 -10.00
N ILE A 216 -5.64 17.18 -10.25
CA ILE A 216 -4.97 15.89 -10.27
C ILE A 216 -4.22 15.64 -8.95
N SER A 217 -3.85 14.38 -8.69
CA SER A 217 -3.10 14.06 -7.47
C SER A 217 -1.75 14.78 -7.41
N HIS A 218 -1.33 15.19 -6.20
CA HIS A 218 0.00 15.78 -5.99
C HIS A 218 1.14 14.87 -6.47
N THR A 219 0.96 13.55 -6.38
CA THR A 219 1.91 12.56 -6.89
C THR A 219 2.11 12.75 -8.39
N LEU A 220 1.03 12.75 -9.18
CA LEU A 220 1.09 12.90 -10.63
C LEU A 220 1.69 14.25 -11.03
N MET A 221 1.30 15.34 -10.36
CA MET A 221 1.89 16.67 -10.60
C MET A 221 3.40 16.68 -10.41
N LEU A 222 3.88 16.14 -9.29
CA LEU A 222 5.31 16.13 -8.96
C LEU A 222 6.12 15.22 -9.88
N GLU A 223 5.56 14.08 -10.31
CA GLU A 223 6.21 13.16 -11.24
C GLU A 223 6.35 13.76 -12.65
N LEU A 224 5.38 14.56 -13.08
CA LEU A 224 5.39 15.25 -14.37
C LEU A 224 6.16 16.58 -14.33
N GLY A 225 6.71 16.97 -13.17
CA GLY A 225 7.51 18.18 -13.01
C GLY A 225 6.69 19.47 -12.90
N ALA A 226 5.37 19.36 -12.73
CA ALA A 226 4.52 20.50 -12.38
C ALA A 226 4.81 20.95 -10.94
N GLN A 227 4.72 22.26 -10.68
CA GLN A 227 4.89 22.79 -9.32
C GLN A 227 3.64 22.47 -8.49
N ALA A 228 3.82 21.70 -7.41
CA ALA A 228 2.81 21.36 -6.41
C ALA A 228 2.99 22.13 -5.09
#